data_AF-A0A1B6Z849-F1
#
_entry.id   AF-A0A1B6Z849-F1
#
_cell.length_a   1.000
_cell.length_b   1.000
_cell.length_c   1.000
_cell.angle_alpha   90.00
_cell.angle_beta   90.00
_cell.angle_gamma   90.00
#
_symmetry.space_group_name_H-M   'P 1'
#
loop_
_entity.id
_entity.type
_entity.pdbx_description
1 polymer ?
#
loop_
_entity_poly.entity_id
_entity_poly.type
_entity_poly.pdbx_seq_one_letter_code
_entity_poly.pdbx_strand_id
1 'polypeptide(L)'
;MLLSILAEGAKPSALGLDATGWVAVGMLIVFGIMLWAKVPSIVGGMLDKQIAEIKKTLDEAANLRKEAEDLKAEYEAKTAGAQAEAEALMDSAEKEAAALVEQATIDTKALVARRKKMAEEKIGAAERSAIASVRAKAATAATQAAESLIAAQHDAAADKGLVDKAISDIGNTLN
;
A
#
# COMPACT_ATOMS: atom_id res chain seq x y z
N MET A 1 -62.56 83.66 -70.94
CA MET A 1 -62.12 83.55 -69.53
C MET A 1 -60.97 82.57 -69.53
N LEU A 2 -59.73 82.95 -69.87
CA LEU A 2 -58.92 84.06 -69.33
C LEU A 2 -58.75 83.96 -67.81
N LEU A 3 -57.48 84.03 -67.39
CA LEU A 3 -56.86 83.88 -66.05
C LEU A 3 -56.44 82.43 -65.78
N SER A 4 -55.17 82.04 -65.61
CA SER A 4 -53.91 82.74 -65.27
C SER A 4 -52.81 81.67 -65.30
N ILE A 5 -51.93 81.59 -66.29
CA ILE A 5 -50.53 82.10 -66.31
C ILE A 5 -49.82 82.08 -64.94
N LEU A 6 -48.54 81.65 -64.98
CA LEU A 6 -47.44 81.78 -64.00
C LEU A 6 -47.42 80.69 -62.92
N ALA A 7 -46.37 79.92 -62.71
CA ALA A 7 -45.00 80.03 -63.16
C ALA A 7 -44.41 78.62 -63.21
N GLU A 8 -43.84 78.28 -64.36
CA GLU A 8 -42.80 77.26 -64.44
C GLU A 8 -41.62 77.83 -63.63
N GLY A 9 -41.58 77.45 -62.35
CA GLY A 9 -40.60 77.93 -61.39
C GLY A 9 -39.22 77.61 -61.93
N ALA A 10 -38.47 78.66 -62.26
CA ALA A 10 -37.06 78.58 -62.60
C ALA A 10 -36.37 77.63 -61.61
N LYS A 11 -35.93 76.48 -62.11
CA LYS A 11 -35.11 75.55 -61.32
C LYS A 11 -33.89 76.37 -60.90
N PRO A 12 -33.62 76.56 -59.59
CA PRO A 12 -32.50 77.37 -59.15
C PRO A 12 -31.21 76.63 -59.54
N SER A 13 -30.64 76.99 -60.70
CA SER A 13 -29.36 76.51 -61.16
C SER A 13 -28.29 77.53 -60.79
N ALA A 14 -27.53 77.25 -59.74
CA ALA A 14 -26.29 77.95 -59.47
C ALA A 14 -25.17 77.25 -60.24
N LEU A 15 -24.36 78.02 -61.01
CA LEU A 15 -23.19 77.51 -61.75
C LEU A 15 -23.49 76.36 -62.76
N GLY A 16 -24.65 76.37 -63.42
CA GLY A 16 -24.96 75.46 -64.54
C GLY A 16 -25.32 74.02 -64.15
N LEU A 17 -25.46 73.72 -62.86
CA LEU A 17 -25.93 72.44 -62.34
C LEU A 17 -27.35 72.59 -61.77
N ASP A 18 -28.18 71.57 -61.96
CA ASP A 18 -29.50 71.47 -61.34
C ASP A 18 -29.39 71.03 -59.86
N ALA A 19 -30.50 71.06 -59.13
CA ALA A 19 -30.53 70.64 -57.72
C ALA A 19 -29.98 69.22 -57.51
N THR A 20 -30.24 68.33 -58.47
CA THR A 20 -29.73 66.95 -58.52
C THR A 20 -28.21 66.89 -58.68
N GLY A 21 -27.61 67.76 -59.49
CA GLY A 21 -26.16 67.89 -59.63
C GLY A 21 -25.48 68.34 -58.33
N TRP A 22 -26.07 69.29 -57.59
CA TRP A 22 -25.51 69.72 -56.30
C TRP A 22 -25.62 68.64 -55.21
N VAL A 23 -26.70 67.85 -55.22
CA VAL A 23 -26.85 66.66 -54.36
C VAL A 23 -25.81 65.59 -54.70
N ALA A 24 -25.52 65.36 -55.99
CA ALA A 24 -24.49 64.42 -56.43
C ALA A 24 -23.08 64.86 -55.99
N VAL A 25 -22.77 66.15 -56.08
CA VAL A 25 -21.51 66.73 -55.56
C VAL A 25 -21.42 66.57 -54.04
N GLY A 26 -22.51 66.84 -53.31
CA GLY A 26 -22.58 66.61 -51.86
C GLY A 26 -22.34 65.15 -51.48
N MET A 27 -22.96 64.20 -52.20
CA MET A 27 -22.73 62.76 -52.02
C MET A 27 -21.28 62.37 -52.31
N LEU A 28 -20.67 62.90 -53.38
CA LEU A 28 -19.27 62.67 -53.71
C LEU A 28 -18.33 63.19 -52.61
N ILE A 29 -18.61 64.35 -52.03
CA ILE A 29 -17.83 64.90 -50.91
C ILE A 29 -17.97 64.00 -49.67
N VAL A 30 -19.18 63.54 -49.35
CA VAL A 30 -19.43 62.62 -48.22
C VAL A 30 -18.71 61.29 -48.43
N PHE A 31 -18.78 60.70 -49.62
CA PHE A 31 -18.03 59.49 -49.96
C PHE A 31 -16.51 59.71 -49.92
N GLY A 32 -16.03 60.85 -50.42
CA GLY A 32 -14.63 61.23 -50.34
C GLY A 32 -14.13 61.36 -48.90
N ILE A 33 -14.90 62.01 -48.02
CA ILE A 33 -14.61 62.10 -46.59
C ILE A 33 -14.68 60.73 -45.93
N MET A 34 -15.65 59.89 -46.29
CA MET A 34 -15.79 58.53 -45.74
C MET A 34 -14.61 57.61 -46.11
N LEU A 35 -14.10 57.74 -47.33
CA LEU A 35 -12.89 57.05 -47.79
C LEU A 35 -11.63 57.61 -47.11
N TRP A 36 -11.52 58.93 -46.95
CA TRP A 36 -10.40 59.58 -46.26
C TRP A 36 -10.37 59.23 -44.76
N ALA A 37 -11.54 59.19 -44.12
CA ALA A 37 -11.75 58.75 -42.75
C ALA A 37 -11.63 57.21 -42.57
N LYS A 38 -11.33 56.47 -43.64
CA LYS A 38 -11.09 55.01 -43.63
C LYS A 38 -12.20 54.18 -42.98
N VAL A 39 -13.44 54.65 -43.01
CA VAL A 39 -14.62 53.93 -42.47
C VAL A 39 -14.69 52.47 -42.93
N PRO A 40 -14.50 52.12 -44.22
CA PRO A 40 -14.51 50.71 -44.64
C PRO A 40 -13.37 49.87 -44.02
N SER A 41 -12.22 50.47 -43.75
CA SER A 41 -11.10 49.78 -43.09
C SER A 41 -11.37 49.51 -41.61
N ILE A 42 -12.10 50.40 -40.92
CA ILE A 42 -12.47 50.21 -39.51
C ILE A 42 -13.48 49.06 -39.37
N VAL A 43 -14.47 49.01 -40.27
CA VAL A 43 -15.46 47.93 -40.31
C VAL A 43 -14.79 46.58 -40.63
N GLY A 44 -13.87 46.55 -41.60
CA GLY A 44 -13.06 45.36 -41.89
C GLY A 44 -12.25 44.89 -40.69
N GLY A 45 -11.56 45.81 -40.00
CA GLY A 45 -10.78 45.49 -38.80
C GLY A 45 -11.62 44.97 -37.63
N MET A 46 -12.87 45.45 -37.46
CA MET A 46 -13.79 44.92 -36.45
C MET A 46 -14.26 43.50 -36.78
N LEU A 47 -14.54 43.20 -38.05
CA LEU A 47 -14.89 41.86 -38.51
C LEU A 47 -13.72 40.89 -38.35
N ASP A 48 -12.51 41.30 -38.74
CA ASP A 48 -11.29 40.50 -38.58
C ASP A 48 -11.00 40.21 -37.10
N LYS A 49 -11.23 41.21 -36.22
CA LYS A 49 -11.10 41.01 -34.76
C LYS A 49 -12.09 39.98 -34.24
N GLN A 50 -13.36 40.03 -34.67
CA GLN A 50 -14.35 39.02 -34.29
C GLN A 50 -13.99 37.63 -34.82
N ILE A 51 -13.51 37.53 -36.07
CA ILE A 51 -13.04 36.26 -36.64
C ILE A 51 -11.86 35.70 -35.83
N ALA A 52 -10.91 36.55 -35.44
CA ALA A 52 -9.76 36.16 -34.62
C ALA A 52 -10.19 35.68 -33.23
N GLU A 53 -11.17 36.34 -32.61
CA GLU A 53 -11.73 35.96 -31.31
C GLU A 53 -12.49 34.62 -31.38
N ILE A 54 -13.29 34.41 -32.43
CA ILE A 54 -13.99 33.14 -32.67
C ILE A 54 -12.99 32.01 -32.92
N LYS A 55 -11.94 32.25 -33.73
CA LYS A 55 -10.89 31.25 -33.93
C LYS A 55 -10.18 30.90 -32.63
N LYS A 56 -9.81 31.91 -31.83
CA LYS A 56 -9.17 31.70 -30.54
C LYS A 56 -10.05 30.87 -29.60
N THR A 57 -11.33 31.18 -29.49
CA THR A 57 -12.25 30.42 -28.62
C THR A 57 -12.50 29.00 -29.12
N LEU A 58 -12.55 28.78 -30.45
CA LEU A 58 -12.63 27.44 -31.04
C LEU A 58 -11.35 26.62 -30.78
N ASP A 59 -10.18 27.24 -30.92
CA ASP A 59 -8.88 26.59 -30.65
C ASP A 59 -8.75 26.23 -29.16
N GLU A 60 -9.15 27.14 -28.26
CA GLU A 60 -9.20 26.89 -26.82
C GLU A 60 -10.18 25.77 -26.47
N ALA A 61 -11.37 25.75 -27.08
CA ALA A 61 -12.35 24.68 -26.87
C ALA A 61 -11.85 23.32 -27.41
N ALA A 62 -11.16 23.31 -28.56
CA ALA A 62 -10.57 22.10 -29.12
C ALA A 62 -9.43 21.57 -28.22
N ASN A 63 -8.56 22.44 -27.73
CA ASN A 63 -7.50 22.08 -26.78
C ASN A 63 -8.09 21.55 -25.47
N LEU A 64 -9.10 22.23 -24.91
CA LEU A 64 -9.75 21.79 -23.68
C LEU A 64 -10.41 20.41 -23.85
N ARG A 65 -10.99 20.15 -25.03
CA ARG A 65 -11.54 18.82 -25.34
C ARG A 65 -10.45 17.75 -25.39
N LYS A 66 -9.34 18.05 -26.04
CA LYS A 66 -8.19 17.14 -26.12
C LYS A 66 -7.62 16.85 -24.73
N GLU A 67 -7.42 17.88 -23.91
CA GLU A 67 -6.97 17.72 -22.52
C GLU A 67 -7.95 16.88 -21.69
N ALA A 68 -9.27 17.05 -21.88
CA ALA A 68 -10.27 16.24 -21.19
C ALA A 68 -10.27 14.77 -21.65
N GLU A 69 -10.06 14.52 -22.95
CA GLU A 69 -9.94 13.16 -23.50
C GLU A 69 -8.65 12.48 -23.02
N ASP A 70 -7.52 13.19 -23.05
CA ASP A 70 -6.23 12.71 -22.54
C ASP A 70 -6.32 12.40 -21.04
N LEU A 71 -6.92 13.29 -20.25
CA LEU A 71 -7.12 13.09 -18.81
C LEU A 71 -8.03 11.89 -18.54
N LYS A 72 -9.13 11.74 -19.29
CA LYS A 72 -10.02 10.58 -19.18
C LYS A 72 -9.27 9.28 -19.46
N ALA A 73 -8.48 9.24 -20.54
CA ALA A 73 -7.68 8.07 -20.88
C ALA A 73 -6.64 7.74 -19.79
N GLU A 74 -6.00 8.75 -19.20
CA GLU A 74 -5.09 8.57 -18.07
C GLU A 74 -5.80 7.98 -16.85
N TYR A 75 -6.98 8.49 -16.49
CA TYR A 75 -7.76 7.94 -15.38
C TYR A 75 -8.24 6.52 -15.64
N GLU A 76 -8.73 6.22 -16.85
CA GLU A 76 -9.13 4.86 -17.22
C GLU A 76 -7.94 3.89 -17.12
N ALA A 77 -6.78 4.26 -17.68
CA ALA A 77 -5.55 3.48 -17.56
C ALA A 77 -5.12 3.30 -16.10
N LYS A 78 -5.19 4.36 -15.29
CA LYS A 78 -4.84 4.32 -13.86
C LYS A 78 -5.80 3.44 -13.05
N THR A 79 -7.10 3.47 -13.35
CA THR A 79 -8.08 2.60 -12.69
C THR A 79 -7.88 1.13 -13.06
N ALA A 80 -7.63 0.83 -14.33
CA ALA A 80 -7.30 -0.52 -14.78
C ALA A 80 -6.00 -1.04 -14.15
N GLY A 81 -4.96 -0.19 -14.10
CA GLY A 81 -3.70 -0.50 -13.43
C GLY A 81 -3.88 -0.75 -11.93
N ALA A 82 -4.62 0.12 -11.23
CA ALA A 82 -4.89 -0.04 -9.80
C ALA A 82 -5.67 -1.32 -9.48
N GLN A 83 -6.61 -1.71 -10.34
CA GLN A 83 -7.37 -2.96 -10.16
C GLN A 83 -6.48 -4.19 -10.36
N ALA A 84 -5.63 -4.20 -11.39
CA ALA A 84 -4.67 -5.27 -11.62
C ALA A 84 -3.62 -5.37 -10.49
N GLU A 85 -3.14 -4.21 -9.99
CA GLU A 85 -2.24 -4.16 -8.84
C GLU A 85 -2.91 -4.69 -7.56
N ALA A 86 -4.18 -4.34 -7.33
CA ALA A 86 -4.94 -4.85 -6.19
C ALA A 86 -5.14 -6.38 -6.27
N GLU A 87 -5.49 -6.90 -7.45
CA GLU A 87 -5.60 -8.35 -7.67
C GLU A 87 -4.26 -9.05 -7.44
N ALA A 88 -3.16 -8.52 -8.00
CA ALA A 88 -1.82 -9.07 -7.78
C ALA A 88 -1.40 -9.02 -6.30
N LEU A 89 -1.77 -7.96 -5.58
CA LEU A 89 -1.52 -7.81 -4.14
C LEU A 89 -2.30 -8.87 -3.33
N MET A 90 -3.57 -9.09 -3.66
CA MET A 90 -4.38 -10.12 -3.00
C MET A 90 -3.81 -11.52 -3.24
N ASP A 91 -3.46 -11.84 -4.49
CA ASP A 91 -2.84 -13.12 -4.85
C ASP A 91 -1.51 -13.35 -4.12
N SER A 92 -0.67 -12.32 -3.98
CA SER A 92 0.58 -12.41 -3.22
C SER A 92 0.31 -12.62 -1.73
N ALA A 93 -0.63 -11.86 -1.17
CA ALA A 93 -1.00 -11.96 0.24
C ALA A 93 -1.56 -13.36 0.58
N GLU A 94 -2.37 -13.95 -0.28
CA GLU A 94 -2.87 -15.31 -0.09
C GLU A 94 -1.76 -16.36 -0.12
N LYS A 95 -0.83 -16.25 -1.07
CA LYS A 95 0.34 -17.16 -1.18
C LYS A 95 1.25 -17.03 0.04
N GLU A 96 1.53 -15.79 0.47
CA GLU A 96 2.34 -15.53 1.66
C GLU A 96 1.66 -16.04 2.93
N ALA A 97 0.35 -15.84 3.08
CA ALA A 97 -0.41 -16.35 4.21
C ALA A 97 -0.39 -17.88 4.25
N ALA A 98 -0.58 -18.55 3.10
CA ALA A 98 -0.52 -20.01 3.01
C ALA A 98 0.88 -20.53 3.40
N ALA A 99 1.95 -19.93 2.87
CA ALA A 99 3.32 -20.29 3.20
C ALA A 99 3.63 -20.07 4.70
N LEU A 100 3.14 -18.97 5.29
CA LEU A 100 3.31 -18.68 6.70
C LEU A 100 2.60 -19.72 7.59
N VAL A 101 1.38 -20.12 7.23
CA VAL A 101 0.63 -21.15 7.95
C VAL A 101 1.32 -22.51 7.86
N GLU A 102 1.84 -22.87 6.69
CA GLU A 102 2.62 -24.10 6.50
C GLU A 102 3.87 -24.09 7.37
N GLN A 103 4.66 -23.02 7.32
CA GLN A 103 5.86 -22.85 8.13
C GLN A 103 5.56 -22.88 9.63
N ALA A 104 4.52 -22.15 10.07
CA ALA A 104 4.09 -22.15 11.46
C ALA A 104 3.65 -23.56 11.94
N THR A 105 3.03 -24.33 11.05
CA THR A 105 2.64 -25.72 11.35
C THR A 105 3.87 -26.62 11.51
N ILE A 106 4.87 -26.48 10.63
CA ILE A 106 6.14 -27.22 10.71
C ILE A 106 6.86 -26.87 12.02
N ASP A 107 7.00 -25.58 12.33
CA ASP A 107 7.68 -25.11 13.53
C ASP A 107 6.97 -25.56 14.80
N THR A 108 5.63 -25.51 14.81
CA THR A 108 4.83 -26.00 15.93
C THR A 108 5.02 -27.49 16.14
N LYS A 109 4.97 -28.30 15.06
CA LYS A 109 5.24 -29.75 15.15
C LYS A 109 6.63 -30.03 15.69
N ALA A 110 7.65 -29.32 15.22
CA ALA A 110 9.03 -29.44 15.70
C ALA A 110 9.15 -29.06 17.19
N LEU A 111 8.47 -27.99 17.62
CA LEU A 111 8.47 -27.54 19.01
C LEU A 111 7.77 -28.56 19.92
N VAL A 112 6.63 -29.11 19.50
CA VAL A 112 5.92 -30.17 20.25
C VAL A 112 6.79 -31.42 20.35
N ALA A 113 7.43 -31.85 19.27
CA ALA A 113 8.33 -33.01 19.28
C ALA A 113 9.51 -32.79 20.25
N ARG A 114 10.13 -31.61 20.23
CA ARG A 114 11.21 -31.25 21.16
C ARG A 114 10.72 -31.25 22.62
N ARG A 115 9.55 -30.69 22.89
CA ARG A 115 8.95 -30.69 24.24
C ARG A 115 8.62 -32.08 24.73
N LYS A 116 8.09 -32.95 23.85
CA LYS A 116 7.84 -34.35 24.16
C LYS A 116 9.13 -35.07 24.54
N LYS A 117 10.18 -34.95 23.72
CA LYS A 117 11.50 -35.54 24.00
C LYS A 117 12.07 -35.07 25.35
N MET A 118 12.02 -33.76 25.63
CA MET A 118 12.47 -33.23 26.92
C MET A 118 11.67 -33.77 28.11
N ALA A 119 10.35 -33.98 27.93
CA ALA A 119 9.51 -34.58 28.97
C ALA A 119 9.87 -36.06 29.20
N GLU A 120 10.04 -36.83 28.12
CA GLU A 120 10.47 -38.23 28.19
C GLU A 120 11.85 -38.38 28.85
N GLU A 121 12.80 -37.52 28.51
CA GLU A 121 14.13 -37.49 29.15
C GLU A 121 14.04 -37.16 30.65
N LYS A 122 13.18 -36.21 31.04
CA LYS A 122 12.93 -35.88 32.46
C LYS A 122 12.29 -37.03 33.21
N ILE A 123 11.31 -37.70 32.61
CA ILE A 123 10.66 -38.87 33.19
C ILE A 123 11.69 -39.97 33.40
N GLY A 124 12.49 -40.30 32.39
CA GLY A 124 13.53 -41.32 32.51
C GLY A 124 14.60 -40.97 33.55
N ALA A 125 14.96 -39.69 33.68
CA ALA A 125 15.86 -39.24 34.74
C ALA A 125 15.23 -39.38 36.13
N ALA A 126 13.95 -39.02 36.29
CA ALA A 126 13.21 -39.17 37.53
C ALA A 126 13.03 -40.65 37.94
N GLU A 127 12.73 -41.54 36.99
CA GLU A 127 12.64 -42.98 37.21
C GLU A 127 13.96 -43.56 37.71
N ARG A 128 15.08 -43.23 37.06
CA ARG A 128 16.42 -43.65 37.52
C ARG A 128 16.71 -43.17 38.94
N SER A 129 16.38 -41.90 39.23
CA SER A 129 16.54 -41.33 40.57
C SER A 129 15.65 -42.01 41.61
N ALA A 130 14.40 -42.33 41.26
CA ALA A 130 13.46 -43.01 42.15
C ALA A 130 13.93 -44.43 42.48
N ILE A 131 14.37 -45.19 41.47
CA ILE A 131 14.95 -46.54 41.67
C ILE A 131 16.19 -46.46 42.57
N ALA A 132 17.08 -45.51 42.33
CA ALA A 132 18.26 -45.30 43.17
C ALA A 132 17.86 -44.98 44.63
N SER A 133 16.86 -44.12 44.83
CA SER A 133 16.35 -43.77 46.17
C SER A 133 15.73 -44.98 46.89
N VAL A 134 14.94 -45.81 46.21
CA VAL A 134 14.37 -47.03 46.77
C VAL A 134 15.46 -48.01 47.17
N ARG A 135 16.47 -48.22 46.31
CA ARG A 135 17.62 -49.09 46.63
C ARG A 135 18.41 -48.58 47.84
N ALA A 136 18.66 -47.28 47.91
CA ALA A 136 19.34 -46.68 49.06
C ALA A 136 18.54 -46.89 50.36
N LYS A 137 17.21 -46.65 50.34
CA LYS A 137 16.34 -46.89 51.50
C LYS A 137 16.33 -48.37 51.91
N ALA A 138 16.26 -49.28 50.95
CA ALA A 138 16.30 -50.72 51.22
C ALA A 138 17.64 -51.15 51.82
N ALA A 139 18.76 -50.63 51.31
CA ALA A 139 20.09 -50.87 51.86
C ALA A 139 20.19 -50.36 53.30
N THR A 140 19.74 -49.13 53.58
CA THR A 140 19.73 -48.56 54.93
C THR A 140 18.84 -49.36 55.89
N ALA A 141 17.65 -49.79 55.47
CA ALA A 141 16.78 -50.61 56.29
C ALA A 141 17.38 -51.99 56.58
N ALA A 142 18.04 -52.61 55.59
CA ALA A 142 18.74 -53.87 55.76
C ALA A 142 19.93 -53.73 56.72
N THR A 143 20.73 -52.66 56.62
CA THR A 143 21.84 -52.42 57.55
C THR A 143 21.35 -52.15 58.96
N GLN A 144 20.27 -51.40 59.14
CA GLN A 144 19.67 -51.16 60.47
C GLN A 144 19.11 -52.45 61.09
N ALA A 145 18.45 -53.29 60.29
CA ALA A 145 17.97 -54.59 60.75
C ALA A 145 19.12 -55.52 61.12
N ALA A 146 20.20 -55.53 60.33
CA ALA A 146 21.41 -56.30 60.64
C ALA A 146 22.08 -55.80 61.92
N GLU A 147 22.22 -54.49 62.10
CA GLU A 147 22.74 -53.87 63.33
C GLU A 147 21.92 -54.26 64.56
N SER A 148 20.58 -54.19 64.46
CA SER A 148 19.68 -54.61 65.54
C SER A 148 19.78 -56.11 65.85
N LEU A 149 19.91 -56.97 64.83
CA LEU A 149 20.06 -58.41 65.03
C LEU A 149 21.42 -58.75 65.66
N ILE A 150 22.50 -58.09 65.22
CA ILE A 150 23.84 -58.22 65.78
C ILE A 150 23.82 -57.77 67.25
N ALA A 151 23.21 -56.63 67.57
CA ALA A 151 23.09 -56.15 68.94
C ALA A 151 22.27 -57.10 69.84
N ALA A 152 21.24 -57.76 69.30
CA ALA A 152 20.44 -58.73 70.04
C ALA A 152 21.12 -60.10 70.26
N GLN A 153 22.01 -60.51 69.34
CA GLN A 153 22.74 -61.79 69.41
C GLN A 153 24.18 -61.66 69.90
N HIS A 154 24.66 -60.45 70.22
CA HIS A 154 25.98 -60.25 70.79
C HIS A 154 26.01 -60.74 72.24
N ASP A 155 26.66 -61.87 72.45
CA ASP A 155 27.05 -62.37 73.77
C ASP A 155 28.58 -62.45 73.87
N ALA A 156 29.09 -62.60 75.10
CA ALA A 156 30.53 -62.68 75.37
C ALA A 156 31.21 -63.88 74.67
N ALA A 157 30.45 -64.89 74.20
CA ALA A 157 30.98 -66.04 73.48
C ALA A 157 31.19 -65.72 71.98
N ALA A 158 30.27 -64.97 71.37
CA ALA A 158 30.40 -64.47 70.00
C ALA A 158 31.58 -63.50 69.85
N ASP A 159 31.80 -62.62 70.85
CA ASP A 159 32.96 -61.71 70.92
C ASP A 159 34.30 -62.46 70.86
N LYS A 160 34.43 -63.51 71.69
CA LYS A 160 35.67 -64.31 71.76
C LYS A 160 35.96 -65.02 70.43
N GLY A 161 34.93 -65.59 69.79
CA GLY A 161 35.07 -66.23 68.49
C GLY A 161 35.45 -65.26 67.35
N LEU A 162 34.96 -64.02 67.37
CA LEU A 162 35.34 -62.99 66.41
C LEU A 162 36.79 -62.54 66.59
N VAL A 163 37.24 -62.38 67.85
CA VAL A 163 38.63 -62.03 68.18
C VAL A 163 39.61 -63.12 67.74
N ASP A 164 39.33 -64.39 68.07
CA ASP A 164 40.18 -65.51 67.66
C ASP A 164 40.27 -65.64 66.13
N LYS A 165 39.17 -65.37 65.42
CA LYS A 165 39.13 -65.39 63.95
C LYS A 165 39.91 -64.21 63.34
N ALA A 166 39.79 -63.01 63.89
CA ALA A 166 40.56 -61.84 63.44
C ALA A 166 42.07 -62.04 63.67
N ILE A 167 42.47 -62.64 64.80
CA ILE A 167 43.86 -63.00 65.08
C ILE A 167 44.37 -64.04 64.06
N SER A 168 43.54 -65.04 63.74
CA SER A 168 43.86 -66.05 62.74
C SER A 168 43.99 -65.47 61.32
N ASP A 169 43.09 -64.57 60.90
CA ASP A 169 43.13 -63.96 59.56
C ASP A 169 44.36 -63.07 59.38
N ILE A 170 44.75 -62.29 60.40
CA ILE A 170 45.99 -61.51 60.39
C ILE A 170 47.20 -62.44 60.25
N GLY A 171 47.23 -63.55 60.99
CA GLY A 171 48.28 -64.56 60.89
C GLY A 171 48.36 -65.21 59.51
N ASN A 172 47.24 -65.32 58.79
CA ASN A 172 47.17 -65.92 57.46
C ASN A 172 47.56 -64.93 56.34
N THR A 173 47.38 -63.62 56.54
CA THR A 173 47.81 -62.56 55.60
C THR A 173 49.28 -62.14 55.74
N LEU A 174 49.97 -62.60 56.80
CA LEU A 174 51.37 -62.32 57.07
C LEU A 174 52.32 -63.50 56.74
N ASN A 175 51.79 -64.57 56.16
CA ASN A 175 52.52 -65.64 55.47
C ASN A 175 52.43 -65.45 53.95
#